data_AF-A0AAV7JHM7-F1
#
_entry.id   AF-A0AAV7JHM7-F1
#
_cell.length_a   1.000
_cell.length_b   1.000
_cell.length_c   1.000
_cell.angle_alpha   90.00
_cell.angle_beta   90.00
_cell.angle_gamma   90.00
#
_symmetry.space_group_name_H-M   'P 1'
#
loop_
_entity.id
_entity.type
_entity.pdbx_description
1 polymer ?
#
loop_
_entity_poly.entity_id
_entity_poly.type
_entity_poly.pdbx_seq_one_letter_code
_entity_poly.pdbx_strand_id
1 'polypeptide(L)'
;MASKDDNFNLKWRAYIEFRTILKIQPVQIFSELQEILCVDCHSRSTVKRWDARFRSADADVTDLPRSGRPVSATTSENIALIESIVWKTSALLSIS
;
A
#
# COMPACT_ATOMS: atom_id res chain seq x y z
N MET A 1 2.94 -11.15 -10.41
CA MET A 1 4.10 -10.59 -11.14
C MET A 1 4.21 -9.13 -10.71
N ALA A 2 5.36 -8.70 -10.18
CA ALA A 2 5.53 -7.31 -9.74
C ALA A 2 5.40 -6.36 -10.95
N SER A 3 4.65 -5.27 -10.80
CA SER A 3 4.52 -4.26 -11.84
C SER A 3 5.88 -3.59 -12.08
N LYS A 4 6.10 -3.03 -13.27
CA LYS A 4 7.30 -2.23 -13.58
C LYS A 4 7.49 -1.08 -12.58
N ASP A 5 6.38 -0.56 -12.05
CA ASP A 5 6.34 0.50 -11.05
C ASP A 5 6.84 0.05 -9.67
N ASP A 6 6.66 -1.24 -9.32
CA ASP A 6 7.09 -1.78 -8.02
C ASP A 6 8.62 -1.84 -7.95
N ASN A 7 9.28 -2.26 -9.03
CA ASN A 7 10.74 -2.30 -9.10
C ASN A 7 11.35 -0.89 -9.06
N PHE A 8 10.73 0.07 -9.75
CA PHE A 8 11.14 1.47 -9.64
C PHE A 8 11.00 1.98 -8.21
N ASN A 9 9.90 1.63 -7.54
CA ASN A 9 9.65 2.02 -6.16
C ASN A 9 10.68 1.47 -5.16
N LEU A 10 11.10 0.23 -5.35
CA LEU A 10 12.14 -0.39 -4.53
C LEU A 10 13.49 0.34 -4.65
N LYS A 11 13.87 0.75 -5.88
CA LYS A 11 15.18 1.37 -6.12
C LYS A 11 15.37 2.70 -5.39
N TRP A 12 14.40 3.60 -5.47
CA TRP A 12 14.53 4.90 -4.80
C TRP A 12 14.36 4.78 -3.27
N ARG A 13 13.54 3.83 -2.79
CA ARG A 13 13.41 3.56 -1.34
C ARG A 13 14.71 2.99 -0.76
N ALA A 14 15.34 2.03 -1.44
CA ALA A 14 16.65 1.51 -1.07
C ALA A 14 17.72 2.62 -1.10
N TYR A 15 17.65 3.54 -2.07
CA TYR A 15 18.55 4.70 -2.08
C TYR A 15 18.39 5.56 -0.83
N ILE A 16 17.15 5.86 -0.42
CA ILE A 16 16.89 6.60 0.83
C ILE A 16 17.40 5.81 2.04
N GLU A 17 17.21 4.49 2.08
CA GLU A 17 17.68 3.63 3.18
C GLU A 17 19.20 3.76 3.38
N PHE A 18 19.99 3.52 2.34
CA PHE A 18 21.46 3.62 2.43
C PHE A 18 21.92 5.02 2.83
N ARG A 19 21.29 6.07 2.29
CA ARG A 19 21.61 7.46 2.65
C ARG A 19 21.23 7.80 4.09
N THR A 20 20.13 7.23 4.59
CA THR A 20 19.69 7.37 5.98
C THR A 20 20.66 6.69 6.94
N ILE A 21 21.16 5.50 6.59
CA ILE A 21 22.21 4.79 7.34
C ILE A 21 23.48 5.65 7.42
N LEU A 22 23.86 6.28 6.31
CA LEU A 22 24.97 7.24 6.22
C LEU A 22 24.71 8.59 6.93
N LYS A 23 23.56 8.75 7.60
CA LYS A 23 23.17 9.97 8.34
C LYS A 23 23.09 11.24 7.47
N ILE A 24 22.86 11.07 6.17
CA ILE A 24 22.60 12.20 5.27
C ILE A 24 21.22 12.78 5.57
N GLN A 25 21.12 14.11 5.56
CA GLN A 25 19.87 14.79 5.86
C GLN A 25 18.83 14.57 4.73
N PRO A 26 17.55 14.34 5.04
CA PRO A 26 16.50 14.08 4.03
C PRO A 26 16.34 15.20 3.00
N VAL A 27 16.75 16.43 3.32
CA VAL A 27 16.77 17.55 2.37
C VAL A 27 17.76 17.31 1.24
N GLN A 28 18.95 16.84 1.58
CA GLN A 28 20.00 16.53 0.61
C GLN A 28 19.64 15.29 -0.21
N ILE A 29 19.08 14.26 0.44
CA ILE A 29 18.58 13.05 -0.24
C ILE A 29 17.52 13.42 -1.29
N PHE A 30 16.61 14.34 -0.97
CA PHE A 30 15.61 14.82 -1.92
C PHE A 30 16.24 15.54 -3.11
N SER A 31 17.20 16.45 -2.89
CA SER A 31 17.92 17.11 -3.99
C SER A 31 18.61 16.12 -4.92
N GLU A 32 19.33 15.13 -4.37
CA GLU A 32 19.98 14.06 -5.15
C GLU A 32 18.96 13.23 -5.95
N LEU A 33 17.82 12.89 -5.33
CA LEU A 33 16.75 12.17 -6.03
C LEU A 33 16.09 13.01 -7.13
N GLN A 34 15.99 14.33 -6.98
CA GLN A 34 15.47 15.20 -8.04
C GLN A 34 16.42 15.25 -9.24
N GLU A 35 17.73 15.24 -9.02
CA GLU A 35 18.72 15.19 -10.10
C GLU A 35 18.71 13.85 -10.85
N ILE A 36 18.49 12.74 -10.13
CA ILE A 36 18.48 11.39 -10.71
C ILE A 36 17.17 11.08 -11.43
N LEU A 37 16.02 11.44 -10.83
CA LEU A 37 14.68 11.04 -11.31
C LEU A 37 13.95 12.14 -12.08
N CYS A 38 14.45 13.37 -12.06
CA CYS A 38 13.85 14.53 -12.72
C CYS A 38 12.34 14.67 -12.41
N VAL A 39 11.49 14.32 -13.38
CA VAL A 39 10.04 14.51 -13.34
C VAL A 39 9.31 13.47 -12.46
N ASP A 40 9.88 12.27 -12.30
CA ASP A 40 9.26 11.17 -11.55
C ASP A 40 9.65 11.18 -10.06
N CYS A 41 10.27 12.27 -9.60
CA CYS A 41 10.72 12.39 -8.23
C CYS A 41 9.53 12.51 -7.27
N HIS A 42 9.54 11.66 -6.23
CA HIS A 42 8.53 11.70 -5.18
C HIS A 42 8.67 12.97 -4.35
N SER A 43 7.56 13.43 -3.75
CA SER A 43 7.58 14.65 -2.94
C SER A 43 8.60 14.61 -1.80
N ARG A 44 9.13 15.77 -1.40
CA ARG A 44 10.02 15.91 -0.23
C ARG A 44 9.41 15.33 1.05
N SER A 45 8.09 15.42 1.21
CA SER A 45 7.32 14.80 2.29
C SER A 45 7.40 13.28 2.28
N THR A 46 7.34 12.67 1.08
CA THR A 46 7.52 11.22 0.91
C THR A 46 8.92 10.79 1.32
N VAL A 47 9.96 11.51 0.91
CA VAL A 47 11.36 11.23 1.30
C VAL A 47 11.50 11.28 2.82
N LYS A 48 10.99 12.33 3.47
CA LYS A 48 11.00 12.45 4.94
C LYS A 48 10.29 11.31 5.64
N ARG A 49 9.15 10.83 5.10
CA ARG A 49 8.41 9.70 5.68
C ARG A 49 9.25 8.43 5.67
N TRP A 50 9.91 8.13 4.56
CA TRP A 50 10.76 6.94 4.43
C TRP A 50 12.04 7.04 5.27
N ASP A 51 12.69 8.20 5.27
CA ASP A 51 13.84 8.48 6.11
C ASP A 51 13.52 8.37 7.61
N ALA A 52 12.33 8.80 8.05
CA ALA A 52 11.86 8.56 9.42
C ALA A 52 11.61 7.07 9.69
N ARG A 53 11.02 6.35 8.72
CA ARG A 53 10.77 4.91 8.82
C ARG A 53 12.07 4.13 8.99
N PHE A 54 13.08 4.37 8.16
CA PHE A 54 14.38 3.69 8.27
C PHE A 54 15.19 4.05 9.52
N ARG A 55 14.88 5.19 10.16
CA ARG A 55 15.44 5.52 11.48
C ARG A 55 14.74 4.79 12.62
N SER A 56 13.45 4.46 12.46
CA SER A 56 12.80 3.50 13.35
C SER A 56 13.26 2.08 12.99
N ALA A 57 13.22 1.13 13.93
CA ALA A 57 13.69 -0.24 13.71
C ALA A 57 12.92 -1.05 12.63
N ASP A 58 12.07 -0.38 11.84
CA ASP A 58 11.36 -0.92 10.68
C ASP A 58 12.14 -0.58 9.40
N ALA A 59 13.06 -1.48 9.03
CA ALA A 59 13.98 -1.31 7.91
C ALA A 59 13.41 -1.82 6.56
N ASP A 60 12.13 -2.19 6.48
CA ASP A 60 11.59 -2.77 5.25
C ASP A 60 11.30 -1.68 4.19
N VAL A 61 11.93 -1.81 3.03
CA VAL A 61 11.71 -1.00 1.82
C VAL A 61 10.37 -1.27 1.14
N THR A 62 9.73 -2.40 1.45
CA THR A 62 8.42 -2.76 0.92
C THR A 62 7.29 -2.09 1.72
N ASP A 63 6.15 -1.92 1.06
CA ASP A 63 4.94 -1.52 1.78
C ASP A 63 4.41 -2.72 2.56
N LEU A 64 4.01 -2.50 3.81
CA LEU A 64 3.26 -3.50 4.56
C LEU A 64 2.01 -3.93 3.78
N PRO A 65 1.51 -5.15 4.01
CA PRO A 65 0.22 -5.57 3.46
C PRO A 65 -0.81 -4.47 3.70
N ARG A 66 -1.38 -3.94 2.62
CA ARG A 66 -2.40 -2.90 2.73
C ARG A 66 -3.52 -3.50 3.58
N SER A 67 -3.90 -2.81 4.65
CA SER A 67 -5.13 -3.10 5.37
C SER A 67 -6.30 -2.78 4.44
N GLY A 68 -6.61 -3.72 3.55
CA GLY A 68 -7.86 -3.71 2.82
C GLY A 68 -9.00 -3.79 3.82
N ARG A 69 -10.18 -3.32 3.41
CA ARG A 69 -11.40 -3.69 4.13
C ARG A 69 -11.43 -5.22 4.19
N PRO A 70 -11.60 -5.85 5.36
CA PRO A 70 -11.81 -7.30 5.39
C PRO A 70 -12.94 -7.61 4.42
N VAL A 71 -12.72 -8.55 3.50
CA VAL A 71 -13.75 -9.04 2.59
C VAL A 71 -14.76 -9.81 3.45
N SER A 72 -15.61 -9.04 4.12
CA SER A 72 -16.74 -9.49 4.93
C SER A 72 -17.96 -9.78 4.06
N ALA A 73 -17.90 -9.46 2.76
CA ALA A 73 -19.00 -9.62 1.83
C ALA A 73 -19.33 -11.09 1.50
N THR A 74 -18.38 -12.02 1.69
CA THR A 74 -18.51 -13.42 1.23
C THR A 74 -18.16 -14.40 2.35
N THR A 75 -18.66 -14.19 3.56
CA THR A 75 -18.66 -15.26 4.56
C THR A 75 -19.77 -16.27 4.25
N SER A 76 -19.59 -17.53 4.63
CA SER A 76 -20.60 -18.56 4.50
C SER A 76 -21.89 -18.18 5.22
N GLU A 77 -21.82 -17.45 6.34
CA GLU A 77 -23.02 -16.96 7.03
C GLU A 77 -23.78 -15.93 6.20
N ASN A 78 -23.08 -14.99 5.56
CA ASN A 78 -23.70 -13.96 4.73
C ASN A 78 -24.33 -14.56 3.46
N ILE A 79 -23.71 -15.59 2.88
CA ILE A 79 -24.28 -16.35 1.76
C ILE A 79 -25.57 -17.04 2.21
N ALA A 80 -25.53 -17.79 3.32
CA ALA A 80 -26.69 -18.50 3.83
C ALA A 80 -27.85 -17.55 4.21
N LEU A 81 -27.53 -16.38 4.77
CA LEU A 81 -28.52 -15.35 5.08
C LEU A 81 -29.20 -14.85 3.79
N ILE A 82 -28.42 -14.52 2.76
CA ILE A 82 -28.96 -14.05 1.47
C ILE A 82 -29.78 -15.15 0.79
N GLU A 83 -29.29 -16.39 0.74
CA GLU A 83 -30.03 -17.53 0.20
C GLU A 83 -31.38 -17.73 0.90
N SER A 84 -31.42 -17.59 2.23
CA SER A 84 -32.66 -17.70 3.01
C SER A 84 -33.66 -16.57 2.70
N ILE A 85 -33.16 -15.35 2.45
CA ILE A 85 -34.00 -14.19 2.11
C ILE A 85 -34.57 -14.36 0.71
N VAL A 86 -33.75 -14.81 -0.25
CA VAL A 86 -34.16 -15.06 -1.65
C VAL A 86 -35.21 -16.18 -1.71
N TRP A 87 -35.02 -17.27 -0.96
CA TRP A 87 -36.00 -18.36 -0.90
C TRP A 87 -37.35 -17.93 -0.31
N LYS A 88 -37.32 -17.15 0.78
CA LYS A 88 -38.56 -16.65 1.42
C LYS A 88 -39.31 -15.67 0.51
N THR A 89 -38.59 -14.81 -0.20
CA THR A 89 -39.22 -13.81 -1.09
C THR A 89 -39.79 -14.46 -2.36
N SER A 90 -39.12 -15.46 -2.94
CA SER A 90 -39.66 -16.20 -4.09
C SER A 90 -40.91 -17.01 -3.76
N ALA A 91 -40.97 -17.60 -2.56
CA ALA A 91 -42.15 -18.32 -2.07
C ALA A 91 -43.38 -17.41 -1.90
N LEU A 92 -43.20 -16.15 -1.45
CA LEU A 92 -44.30 -15.21 -1.25
C LEU A 92 -44.87 -14.65 -2.57
N LEU A 93 -44.04 -14.52 -3.60
CA LEU A 93 -44.47 -14.06 -4.93
C LEU A 93 -45.14 -15.15 -5.77
N SER A 94 -45.08 -16.42 -5.34
CA SER A 94 -45.70 -17.55 -6.04
C SER A 94 -47.11 -17.90 -5.51
N ILE A 95 -47.60 -17.16 -4.50
CA ILE A 95 -48.90 -17.40 -3.83
C ILE A 95 -49.86 -16.20 -4.02
N SER A 96 -49.44 -15.13 -4.72
CA SER A 96 -50.31 -14.02 -5.15
C SER A 96 -50.75 -14.16 -6.60
#